data_AF-A0A2V6VGY3-F1
#
_entry.id   AF-A0A2V6VGY3-F1
#
_cell.length_a   1.000
_cell.length_b   1.000
_cell.length_c   1.000
_cell.angle_alpha   90.00
_cell.angle_beta   90.00
_cell.angle_gamma   90.00
#
_symmetry.space_group_name_H-M   'P 1'
#
loop_
_entity.id
_entity.type
_entity.pdbx_description
1 polymer ?
#
loop_
_entity_poly.entity_id
_entity_poly.type
_entity_poly.pdbx_seq_one_letter_code
_entity_poly.pdbx_strand_id
1 'polypeptide(L)'
;MISATTRPRLASKARLRFDRKSTRYMLLYPEKGLELNETAADILKLCTGEHSLAEIVDQLSRKYGRDAPDLERDVVAFLQTMADRGLVQDAP
;
A
#
# COMPACT_ATOMS: atom_id res chain seq x y z
N MET A 1 -3.77 -12.05 -7.99
CA MET A 1 -3.32 -12.74 -6.77
C MET A 1 -2.03 -12.06 -6.34
N ILE A 2 -2.03 -11.40 -5.17
CA ILE A 2 -0.83 -10.78 -4.61
C ILE A 2 0.01 -11.88 -3.94
N SER A 3 1.30 -11.94 -4.24
CA SER A 3 2.25 -12.95 -3.73
C SER A 3 3.55 -12.29 -3.28
N ALA A 4 4.43 -13.03 -2.59
CA ALA A 4 5.69 -12.50 -2.06
C ALA A 4 6.58 -11.81 -3.11
N THR A 5 6.54 -12.27 -4.36
CA THR A 5 7.32 -11.73 -5.48
C THR A 5 6.61 -10.62 -6.26
N THR A 6 5.32 -10.38 -5.98
CA THR A 6 4.54 -9.31 -6.62
C THR A 6 5.17 -7.96 -6.29
N ARG A 7 5.24 -7.08 -7.29
CA ARG A 7 5.79 -5.73 -7.14
C ARG A 7 4.64 -4.73 -7.23
N PRO A 8 3.90 -4.50 -6.14
CA PRO A 8 2.71 -3.67 -6.19
C PRO A 8 3.08 -2.23 -6.54
N ARG A 9 2.27 -1.62 -7.42
CA ARG A 9 2.35 -0.20 -7.75
C ARG A 9 0.97 0.45 -7.71
N LEU A 10 0.94 1.74 -7.39
CA LEU A 10 -0.28 2.52 -7.55
C LEU A 10 -0.73 2.54 -9.02
N ALA A 11 -2.03 2.38 -9.25
CA ALA A 11 -2.62 2.52 -10.57
C ALA A 11 -2.47 3.97 -11.07
N SER A 12 -2.41 4.19 -12.38
CA SER A 12 -2.20 5.53 -12.95
C SER A 12 -3.29 6.55 -12.56
N LYS A 13 -4.49 6.06 -12.24
CA LYS A 13 -5.61 6.88 -11.76
C LYS A 13 -5.55 7.20 -10.26
N ALA A 14 -4.70 6.52 -9.50
CA ALA A 14 -4.57 6.67 -8.06
C ALA A 14 -3.31 7.49 -7.71
N ARG A 15 -3.45 8.45 -6.80
CA ARG A 15 -2.36 9.32 -6.36
C ARG A 15 -2.37 9.47 -4.85
N LEU A 16 -1.24 9.15 -4.22
CA LEU A 16 -1.03 9.40 -2.81
C LEU A 16 -0.70 10.88 -2.58
N ARG A 17 -1.42 11.54 -1.67
CA ARG A 17 -1.20 12.94 -1.30
C ARG A 17 -1.22 13.10 0.21
N PHE A 18 -0.34 13.95 0.74
CA PHE A 18 -0.40 14.35 2.14
C PHE A 18 -1.34 15.54 2.30
N ASP A 19 -2.36 15.39 3.12
CA ASP A 19 -3.27 16.47 3.49
C ASP A 19 -2.79 17.15 4.78
N ARG A 20 -2.49 18.45 4.69
CA ARG A 20 -1.98 19.24 5.82
C ARG A 20 -3.06 19.58 6.85
N LYS A 21 -4.35 19.53 6.51
CA LYS A 21 -5.44 19.86 7.44
C LYS A 21 -5.69 18.70 8.40
N SER A 22 -5.79 17.49 7.86
CA SER A 22 -5.96 16.27 8.63
C SER A 22 -4.64 15.67 9.12
N THR A 23 -3.49 16.18 8.65
CA THR A 23 -2.14 15.63 8.93
C THR A 23 -2.08 14.13 8.60
N ARG A 24 -2.76 13.74 7.53
CA ARG A 24 -2.94 12.35 7.09
C ARG A 24 -2.67 12.22 5.60
N TYR A 25 -2.35 11.01 5.17
CA TYR A 25 -2.28 10.72 3.75
C TYR A 25 -3.67 10.39 3.21
N MET A 26 -3.94 10.86 2.01
CA MET A 26 -5.13 10.54 1.23
C MET A 26 -4.73 9.87 -0.08
N LEU A 27 -5.43 8.79 -0.41
CA LEU A 27 -5.37 8.19 -1.74
C LEU A 27 -6.47 8.80 -2.60
N LEU A 28 -6.08 9.60 -3.59
CA LEU A 28 -7.00 10.27 -4.51
C LEU A 28 -7.17 9.44 -5.78
N TYR A 29 -8.40 9.23 -6.22
CA TYR A 29 -8.74 8.58 -7.48
C TYR A 29 -10.03 9.20 -8.06
N PRO A 30 -10.40 8.93 -9.34
CA PRO A 30 -11.41 9.73 -10.04
C PRO A 30 -12.77 9.82 -9.35
N GLU A 31 -13.19 8.75 -8.67
CA GLU A 31 -14.48 8.74 -8.00
C GLU A 31 -14.46 9.49 -6.66
N LYS A 32 -13.44 9.28 -5.82
CA LYS A 32 -13.31 9.87 -4.46
C LYS A 32 -11.87 9.89 -3.95
N GLY A 33 -11.65 10.58 -2.83
CA GLY A 33 -10.47 10.40 -1.98
C GLY A 33 -10.75 9.41 -0.84
N LEU A 34 -9.77 8.58 -0.50
CA LEU A 34 -9.77 7.74 0.70
C LEU A 34 -8.76 8.30 1.70
N GLU A 35 -9.20 8.54 2.93
CA GLU A 35 -8.28 8.85 4.02
C GLU A 35 -7.58 7.57 4.47
N LEU A 36 -6.26 7.66 4.65
CA LEU A 36 -5.43 6.54 5.08
C LEU A 36 -4.98 6.75 6.52
N ASN A 37 -4.96 5.65 7.28
CA ASN A 37 -4.19 5.61 8.52
C ASN A 37 -2.69 5.52 8.19
N GLU A 38 -1.86 5.61 9.23
CA GLU A 38 -0.40 5.63 9.07
C GLU A 38 0.14 4.38 8.36
N THR A 39 -0.26 3.19 8.81
CA THR A 39 0.18 1.92 8.23
C THR A 39 -0.21 1.78 6.76
N ALA A 40 -1.46 2.10 6.41
CA ALA A 40 -1.94 2.06 5.03
C ALA A 40 -1.19 3.07 4.15
N ALA A 41 -0.91 4.26 4.67
CA ALA A 41 -0.11 5.26 3.98
C ALA A 41 1.31 4.75 3.70
N ASP A 42 1.95 4.13 4.69
CA ASP A 42 3.32 3.62 4.53
C ASP A 42 3.38 2.41 3.58
N ILE A 43 2.39 1.52 3.61
CA ILE A 43 2.27 0.46 2.61
C ILE A 43 2.20 1.07 1.19
N LEU A 44 1.31 2.04 0.97
CA LEU A 44 1.11 2.65 -0.35
C LEU A 44 2.28 3.51 -0.82
N LYS A 45 3.09 4.08 0.10
CA LYS A 45 4.34 4.78 -0.27
C LYS A 45 5.38 3.84 -0.87
N LEU A 46 5.41 2.59 -0.40
CA LEU A 46 6.34 1.58 -0.89
C LEU A 46 5.83 0.87 -2.16
N CYS A 47 4.56 1.07 -2.51
CA CYS A 47 3.94 0.56 -3.73
C CYS A 47 4.32 1.41 -4.96
N THR A 48 5.60 1.45 -5.30
CA THR A 48 6.12 2.13 -6.50
C THR A 48 6.29 1.18 -7.69
N GLY A 49 6.26 -0.14 -7.45
CA GLY A 49 6.64 -1.19 -8.40
C GLY A 49 8.12 -1.58 -8.32
N GLU A 50 8.90 -0.93 -7.47
CA GLU A 50 10.32 -1.27 -7.26
C GLU A 50 10.50 -2.35 -6.19
N HIS A 51 9.71 -2.28 -5.12
CA HIS A 51 9.75 -3.23 -4.02
C HIS A 51 8.78 -4.39 -4.23
N SER A 52 9.25 -5.60 -3.94
CA SER A 52 8.41 -6.78 -3.80
C SER A 52 7.59 -6.75 -2.50
N LEU A 53 6.50 -7.51 -2.44
CA LEU A 53 5.71 -7.66 -1.21
C LEU A 53 6.59 -8.06 -0.02
N ALA A 54 7.51 -9.00 -0.20
CA ALA A 54 8.42 -9.45 0.87
C ALA A 54 9.29 -8.30 1.41
N GLU A 55 9.83 -7.44 0.52
CA GLU A 55 10.60 -6.27 0.91
C GLU A 55 9.74 -5.22 1.63
N ILE A 56 8.50 -5.02 1.19
CA ILE A 56 7.56 -4.11 1.84
C ILE A 56 7.27 -4.59 3.26
N VAL A 57 6.98 -5.89 3.43
CA VAL A 57 6.70 -6.48 4.74
C VAL A 57 7.92 -6.39 5.65
N ASP A 58 9.13 -6.69 5.18
CA ASP A 58 10.37 -6.57 5.97
C ASP A 58 10.59 -5.12 6.43
N GLN A 59 10.42 -4.14 5.54
CA GLN A 59 10.57 -2.72 5.90
C GLN A 59 9.53 -2.28 6.95
N LEU A 60 8.27 -2.67 6.79
CA LEU A 60 7.21 -2.32 7.72
C LEU A 60 7.36 -3.06 9.05
N SER A 61 7.81 -4.32 9.04
CA SER A 61 8.09 -5.11 10.23
C SER A 61 9.18 -4.45 11.07
N ARG A 62 10.27 -4.01 10.45
CA ARG A 62 11.34 -3.24 11.12
C ARG A 62 10.85 -1.90 11.66
N LYS A 63 9.99 -1.21 10.91
CA LYS A 63 9.45 0.10 11.32
C LYS A 63 8.49 0.00 12.51
N TYR A 64 7.62 -0.99 12.53
CA TYR A 64 6.56 -1.14 13.53
C TYR A 64 6.89 -2.16 14.63
N GLY A 65 7.99 -2.91 14.52
CA GLY A 65 8.36 -3.96 15.46
C GLY A 65 7.33 -5.12 15.51
N ARG A 66 6.61 -5.37 14.41
CA ARG A 66 5.60 -6.43 14.32
C ARG A 66 6.17 -7.69 13.66
N ASP A 67 5.66 -8.84 14.08
CA ASP A 67 5.98 -10.13 13.47
C ASP A 67 5.65 -10.15 11.97
N ALA A 68 6.58 -10.62 11.14
CA ALA A 68 6.50 -10.55 9.69
C ALA A 68 5.34 -11.39 9.11
N PRO A 69 5.10 -12.66 9.52
CA PRO A 69 3.93 -13.44 9.11
C PRO A 69 2.58 -12.76 9.35
N ASP A 70 2.35 -12.19 10.53
CA ASP A 70 1.10 -11.49 10.82
C ASP A 70 0.95 -10.22 9.97
N LEU A 71 2.02 -9.45 9.85
CA LEU A 71 2.04 -8.24 9.06
C LEU A 71 1.87 -8.53 7.55
N GLU A 72 2.46 -9.60 7.04
CA GLU A 72 2.30 -10.02 5.65
C GLU A 72 0.82 -10.26 5.33
N ARG A 73 0.09 -10.97 6.19
CA ARG A 73 -1.34 -11.22 6.00
C ARG A 73 -2.15 -9.93 5.95
N ASP A 74 -1.87 -9.00 6.87
CA ASP A 74 -2.52 -7.68 6.91
C ASP A 74 -2.22 -6.88 5.62
N VAL A 75 -0.95 -6.85 5.18
CA VAL A 75 -0.52 -6.13 3.98
C VAL A 75 -1.12 -6.75 2.72
N VAL A 76 -1.12 -8.08 2.60
CA VAL A 76 -1.73 -8.81 1.47
C VAL A 76 -3.22 -8.51 1.39
N ALA A 77 -3.96 -8.62 2.49
CA ALA A 77 -5.39 -8.34 2.52
C ALA A 77 -5.69 -6.88 2.10
N PHE A 78 -4.89 -5.94 2.60
CA PHE A 78 -5.01 -4.53 2.24
C PHE A 78 -4.73 -4.29 0.73
N LEU A 79 -3.62 -4.80 0.21
CA LEU A 79 -3.26 -4.65 -1.20
C LEU A 79 -4.26 -5.34 -2.13
N GLN A 80 -4.77 -6.50 -1.74
CA GLN A 80 -5.79 -7.22 -2.50
C GLN A 80 -7.10 -6.42 -2.57
N THR A 81 -7.49 -5.75 -1.49
CA THR A 81 -8.65 -4.83 -1.47
C THR A 81 -8.42 -3.62 -2.37
N MET A 82 -7.21 -3.05 -2.37
CA MET A 82 -6.88 -1.93 -3.26
C MET A 82 -6.81 -2.36 -4.72
N ALA A 83 -6.37 -3.58 -5.00
CA ALA A 83 -6.33 -4.16 -6.33
C ALA A 83 -7.74 -4.45 -6.88
N ASP A 84 -8.65 -4.96 -6.04
CA ASP A 84 -10.06 -5.17 -6.40
C ASP A 84 -10.76 -3.86 -6.82
N ARG A 85 -10.39 -2.75 -6.17
CA ARG A 85 -10.86 -1.39 -6.52
C ARG A 85 -10.12 -0.79 -7.73
N GLY A 86 -9.15 -1.51 -8.30
CA GLY A 86 -8.28 -1.05 -9.37
C GLY A 86 -7.39 0.14 -8.99
N LEU A 87 -7.04 0.28 -7.72
CA LEU A 87 -6.19 1.36 -7.19
C LEU A 87 -4.72 0.94 -7.06
N VAL A 88 -4.47 -0.35 -6.95
CA VAL A 88 -3.14 -0.98 -6.97
C VAL A 88 -3.13 -2.04 -8.05
N GLN A 89 -1.98 -2.22 -8.70
CA GLN A 89 -1.77 -3.25 -9.71
C GLN A 89 -0.35 -3.81 -9.58
N ASP A 90 -0.10 -4.97 -10.16
CA ASP A 90 1.26 -5.50 -10.27
C ASP A 90 2.05 -4.67 -11.30
N ALA A 91 3.35 -4.52 -11.06
CA ALA A 91 4.26 -4.01 -12.07
C ALA A 91 4.48 -5.08 -13.15
N PRO A 92 4.60 -4.68 -14.43
CA PRO A 92 4.88 -5.60 -15.53
C PRO A 92 6.29 -6.19 -15.47
#